data_AF-A0A1Y4M8F9-F1
#
_entry.id   AF-A0A1Y4M8F9-F1
#
_cell.length_a   1.000
_cell.length_b   1.000
_cell.length_c   1.000
_cell.angle_alpha   90.00
_cell.angle_beta   90.00
_cell.angle_gamma   90.00
#
_symmetry.space_group_name_H-M   'P 1'
#
loop_
_entity.id
_entity.type
_entity.pdbx_description
1 polymer ?
#
loop_
_entity_poly.entity_id
_entity_poly.type
_entity_poly.pdbx_seq_one_letter_code
_entity_poly.pdbx_strand_id
1 'polypeptide(L)'
;MEELEQLYGAYLDLVAQLNRNRKLWDGAFGLGGGPADNPCHEKLVRDVEEALADLDPTRRPQAVEYILRQPLEHKDDPVVYYTLMAAQGATIPYLSALPVDQAKELRGWFEHTFPRRERMPCQDKVLAALKKVK
;
A
#
# COMPACT_ATOMS: atom_id res chain seq x y z
N MET A 1 -1.37 -8.01 12.77
CA MET A 1 -0.98 -6.59 12.96
C MET A 1 0.51 -6.50 13.07
N GLU A 2 1.13 -7.10 14.09
CA GLU A 2 2.61 -7.12 14.25
C GLU A 2 3.36 -7.54 12.97
N GLU A 3 2.92 -8.60 12.28
CA GLU A 3 3.56 -9.02 11.02
C GLU A 3 3.47 -7.98 9.90
N LEU A 4 2.33 -7.33 9.70
CA LEU A 4 2.19 -6.26 8.70
C LEU A 4 3.04 -5.04 9.09
N GLU A 5 3.07 -4.66 10.37
CA GLU A 5 3.91 -3.57 10.85
C GLU A 5 5.40 -3.87 10.63
N GLN A 6 5.83 -5.12 10.89
CA GLN A 6 7.19 -5.57 10.62
C GLN A 6 7.53 -5.55 9.13
N LEU A 7 6.61 -5.99 8.25
CA LEU A 7 6.81 -5.96 6.79
C LEU A 7 7.02 -4.52 6.28
N TYR A 8 6.16 -3.60 6.72
CA TYR A 8 6.28 -2.18 6.33
C TYR A 8 7.57 -1.58 6.89
N GLY A 9 7.89 -1.82 8.17
CA GLY A 9 9.12 -1.33 8.80
C GLY A 9 10.39 -1.82 8.08
N ALA A 10 10.48 -3.12 7.82
CA ALA A 10 11.62 -3.70 7.11
C ALA A 10 11.78 -3.15 5.69
N TYR A 11 10.66 -2.93 4.98
CA TYR A 11 10.68 -2.29 3.67
C TYR A 11 11.19 -0.84 3.74
N LEU A 12 10.67 -0.05 4.67
CA LEU A 12 11.06 1.35 4.85
C LEU A 12 12.55 1.48 5.19
N ASP A 13 13.05 0.64 6.10
CA ASP A 13 14.46 0.59 6.47
C ASP A 13 15.35 0.25 5.27
N LEU A 14 14.93 -0.72 4.46
CA LEU A 14 15.64 -1.12 3.25
C LEU A 14 15.66 0.01 2.22
N VAL A 15 14.54 0.66 1.94
CA VAL A 15 14.48 1.80 1.00
C VAL A 15 15.33 2.97 1.49
N ALA A 16 15.29 3.27 2.79
CA ALA A 16 16.15 4.29 3.38
C ALA A 16 17.65 3.94 3.23
N GLN A 17 18.02 2.67 3.39
CA GLN A 17 19.39 2.21 3.15
C GLN A 17 19.81 2.34 1.68
N LEU A 18 18.93 1.96 0.74
CA LEU A 18 19.18 2.10 -0.70
C LEU A 18 19.37 3.58 -1.08
N ASN A 19 18.53 4.47 -0.55
CA ASN A 19 18.64 5.90 -0.78
C ASN A 19 19.93 6.49 -0.21
N ARG A 20 20.38 6.08 0.98
CA ARG A 20 21.67 6.49 1.55
C ARG A 20 22.86 6.02 0.72
N ASN A 21 22.76 4.84 0.11
CA ASN A 21 23.83 4.23 -0.69
C ASN A 21 23.79 4.62 -2.17
N ARG A 22 22.82 5.45 -2.58
CA ARG A 22 22.64 5.88 -3.96
C ARG A 22 23.88 6.62 -4.46
N LYS A 23 24.45 6.15 -5.56
CA LYS A 23 25.56 6.82 -6.24
C LYS A 23 25.03 7.98 -7.08
N LEU A 24 25.86 9.01 -7.26
CA LEU A 24 25.50 10.21 -8.03
C LEU A 24 25.12 9.94 -9.50
N TRP A 25 25.56 8.81 -10.06
CA TRP A 25 25.30 8.40 -11.44
C TRP A 25 24.27 7.28 -11.57
N ASP A 26 23.66 6.81 -10.47
CA ASP A 26 22.58 5.82 -10.55
C ASP A 26 21.39 6.43 -11.31
N GLY A 27 20.96 5.78 -12.40
CA GLY A 27 19.92 6.29 -13.30
C GLY A 27 20.40 7.30 -14.36
N ALA A 28 21.68 7.71 -14.34
CA ALA A 28 22.25 8.55 -15.40
C ALA A 28 22.60 7.70 -16.62
N PHE A 29 22.26 8.19 -17.82
CA PHE A 29 22.51 7.51 -19.12
C PHE A 29 21.93 6.09 -19.24
N GLY A 30 20.95 5.71 -18.39
CA GLY A 30 20.38 4.36 -18.38
C GLY A 30 21.34 3.25 -17.92
N LEU A 31 22.49 3.61 -17.33
CA LEU A 31 23.48 2.66 -16.84
C LEU A 31 23.25 2.39 -15.34
N GLY A 32 22.47 1.35 -15.05
CA GLY A 32 22.15 0.89 -13.69
C GLY A 32 20.77 1.34 -13.21
N GLY A 33 20.05 0.45 -12.53
CA GLY A 33 18.76 0.74 -11.90
C GLY A 33 18.95 1.50 -10.59
N GLY A 34 18.18 2.56 -10.39
CA GLY A 34 18.21 3.34 -9.16
C GLY A 34 17.48 2.64 -8.02
N PRO A 35 17.43 3.22 -6.81
CA PRO A 35 16.63 2.69 -5.70
C PRO A 35 15.17 2.40 -6.06
N ALA A 36 14.59 3.16 -7.00
CA ALA A 36 13.22 2.98 -7.50
C ALA A 36 13.01 1.71 -8.37
N ASP A 37 14.09 1.14 -8.92
CA ASP A 37 14.02 -0.08 -9.74
C ASP A 37 14.29 -1.34 -8.90
N ASN A 38 14.43 -1.19 -7.58
CA ASN A 38 14.77 -2.30 -6.71
C ASN A 38 13.57 -3.27 -6.55
N PRO A 39 13.77 -4.60 -6.66
CA PRO A 39 12.70 -5.57 -6.54
C PRO A 39 12.00 -5.60 -5.17
N CYS A 40 12.53 -4.92 -4.16
CA CYS A 40 11.90 -4.81 -2.84
C CYS A 40 10.50 -4.17 -2.90
N HIS A 41 10.21 -3.30 -3.87
CA HIS A 41 8.91 -2.66 -4.01
C HIS A 41 7.83 -3.67 -4.40
N GLU A 42 8.10 -4.49 -5.42
CA GLU A 42 7.19 -5.58 -5.82
C GLU A 42 7.11 -6.66 -4.75
N LYS A 43 8.22 -6.94 -4.06
CA LYS A 43 8.26 -7.90 -2.96
C LYS A 43 7.31 -7.47 -1.84
N LEU A 44 7.36 -6.21 -1.42
CA LEU A 44 6.45 -5.69 -0.39
C LEU A 44 4.98 -5.92 -0.77
N VAL A 45 4.59 -5.61 -2.00
CA VAL A 45 3.20 -5.77 -2.44
C VAL A 45 2.76 -7.23 -2.33
N ARG A 46 3.60 -8.18 -2.75
CA ARG A 46 3.31 -9.62 -2.62
C ARG A 46 3.26 -10.06 -1.16
N ASP A 47 4.24 -9.65 -0.35
CA ASP A 47 4.30 -10.02 1.07
C ASP A 47 3.06 -9.50 1.84
N VAL A 48 2.57 -8.30 1.51
CA VAL A 48 1.35 -7.74 2.10
C VAL A 48 0.10 -8.53 1.68
N GLU A 49 0.03 -8.99 0.43
CA GLU A 49 -1.06 -9.84 -0.05
C GLU A 49 -1.07 -11.20 0.68
N GLU A 50 0.09 -11.84 0.82
CA GLU A 50 0.26 -13.10 1.55
C GLU A 50 -0.10 -12.93 3.03
N ALA A 51 0.46 -11.93 3.71
CA ALA A 51 0.20 -11.67 5.11
C ALA A 51 -1.29 -11.37 5.40
N LEU A 52 -1.98 -10.68 4.48
CA LEU A 52 -3.41 -10.41 4.64
C LEU A 52 -4.28 -11.65 4.39
N ALA A 53 -3.86 -12.55 3.51
CA ALA A 53 -4.53 -13.82 3.26
C ALA A 53 -4.48 -14.76 4.46
N ASP A 54 -3.31 -14.85 5.11
CA ASP A 54 -3.08 -15.71 6.27
C ASP A 54 -3.63 -15.13 7.58
N LEU A 55 -3.94 -13.83 7.59
CA LEU A 55 -4.46 -13.16 8.78
C LEU A 55 -5.83 -13.72 9.20
N ASP A 56 -6.01 -13.88 10.50
CA ASP A 56 -7.29 -14.22 11.12
C ASP A 56 -8.42 -13.27 10.65
N PRO A 57 -9.57 -13.79 10.19
CA PRO A 57 -10.68 -12.98 9.69
C PRO A 57 -11.15 -11.87 10.64
N THR A 58 -11.08 -12.07 11.95
CA THR A 58 -11.48 -11.08 12.97
C THR A 58 -10.55 -9.88 13.02
N ARG A 59 -9.30 -10.03 12.58
CA ARG A 59 -8.28 -8.98 12.55
C ARG A 59 -8.16 -8.28 11.19
N ARG A 60 -8.73 -8.87 10.12
CA ARG A 60 -8.66 -8.32 8.76
C ARG A 60 -9.23 -6.90 8.61
N PRO A 61 -10.35 -6.51 9.26
CA PRO A 61 -10.84 -5.14 9.14
C PRO A 61 -9.80 -4.09 9.56
N GLN A 62 -9.13 -4.34 10.68
CA GLN A 62 -8.06 -3.47 11.18
C GLN A 62 -6.86 -3.43 10.22
N ALA A 63 -6.47 -4.58 9.67
CA ALA A 63 -5.37 -4.67 8.72
C ALA A 63 -5.66 -3.97 7.39
N VAL A 64 -6.88 -4.12 6.85
CA VAL A 64 -7.34 -3.40 5.66
C VAL A 64 -7.23 -1.91 5.89
N GLU A 65 -7.75 -1.42 7.02
CA GLU A 65 -7.75 -0.01 7.35
C GLU A 65 -6.33 0.54 7.52
N TYR A 66 -5.45 -0.22 8.16
CA TYR A 66 -4.02 0.08 8.26
C TYR A 66 -3.41 0.24 6.87
N ILE A 67 -3.47 -0.79 6.01
CA ILE A 67 -2.88 -0.78 4.65
C ILE A 67 -3.39 0.40 3.82
N LEU A 68 -4.69 0.71 3.89
CA LEU A 68 -5.26 1.84 3.14
C LEU A 68 -4.73 3.20 3.61
N ARG A 69 -4.32 3.34 4.87
CA ARG A 69 -3.80 4.60 5.42
C ARG A 69 -2.30 4.79 5.25
N GLN A 70 -1.55 3.70 5.24
CA GLN A 70 -0.09 3.71 5.25
C GLN A 70 0.57 4.67 4.22
N PRO A 71 0.09 4.82 2.97
CA PRO A 71 0.74 5.75 2.03
C PRO A 71 0.78 7.20 2.54
N LEU A 72 -0.21 7.63 3.32
CA LEU A 72 -0.33 9.03 3.74
C LEU A 72 0.77 9.47 4.70
N GLU A 73 1.42 8.53 5.37
CA GLU A 73 2.54 8.78 6.28
C GLU A 73 3.85 9.03 5.54
N HIS A 74 3.89 8.78 4.22
CA HIS A 74 5.12 8.78 3.43
C HIS A 74 5.03 9.63 2.15
N LYS A 75 4.19 10.67 2.14
CA LYS A 75 4.00 11.56 0.97
C LYS A 75 5.28 12.26 0.50
N ASP A 76 6.25 12.43 1.39
CA ASP A 76 7.53 13.11 1.09
C ASP A 76 8.53 12.20 0.34
N ASP A 77 8.29 10.88 0.28
CA ASP A 77 9.07 9.94 -0.53
C ASP A 77 8.17 9.33 -1.62
N PRO A 78 8.24 9.83 -2.87
CA PRO A 78 7.36 9.36 -3.94
C PRO A 78 7.47 7.86 -4.23
N VAL A 79 8.66 7.27 -4.10
CA VAL A 79 8.87 5.84 -4.39
C VAL A 79 8.14 5.00 -3.34
N VAL A 80 8.31 5.34 -2.07
CA VAL A 80 7.58 4.71 -0.97
C VAL A 80 6.08 4.95 -1.14
N TYR A 81 5.66 6.21 -1.30
CA TYR A 81 4.26 6.60 -1.44
C TYR A 81 3.52 5.77 -2.49
N TYR A 82 4.04 5.70 -3.71
CA TYR A 82 3.39 4.96 -4.80
C TYR A 82 3.47 3.44 -4.61
N THR A 83 4.54 2.91 -3.98
CA THR A 83 4.60 1.49 -3.64
C THR A 83 3.51 1.12 -2.62
N LEU A 84 3.33 1.93 -1.58
CA LEU A 84 2.30 1.69 -0.58
C LEU A 84 0.89 1.86 -1.17
N MET A 85 0.69 2.82 -2.09
CA MET A 85 -0.58 2.93 -2.83
C MET A 85 -0.85 1.68 -3.67
N ALA A 86 0.17 1.06 -4.27
CA ALA A 86 0.01 -0.21 -4.97
C ALA A 86 -0.40 -1.35 -4.01
N ALA A 87 0.21 -1.42 -2.82
CA ALA A 87 -0.11 -2.42 -1.79
C ALA A 87 -1.57 -2.37 -1.32
N GLN A 88 -2.25 -1.22 -1.44
CA GLN A 88 -3.70 -1.11 -1.17
C GLN A 88 -4.55 -2.08 -2.01
N GLY A 89 -4.06 -2.51 -3.18
CA GLY A 89 -4.72 -3.52 -4.02
C GLY A 89 -4.93 -4.86 -3.30
N ALA A 90 -4.05 -5.23 -2.38
CA ALA A 90 -4.16 -6.46 -1.59
C ALA A 90 -5.45 -6.52 -0.76
N THR A 91 -6.03 -5.37 -0.42
CA THR A 91 -7.24 -5.30 0.41
C THR A 91 -8.52 -5.72 -0.32
N ILE A 92 -8.53 -5.66 -1.66
CA ILE A 92 -9.75 -5.78 -2.48
C ILE A 92 -10.60 -7.02 -2.16
N PRO A 93 -10.02 -8.24 -2.03
CA PRO A 93 -10.80 -9.46 -1.76
C PRO A 93 -11.56 -9.43 -0.43
N TYR A 94 -11.13 -8.60 0.52
CA TYR A 94 -11.63 -8.60 1.89
C TYR A 94 -12.65 -7.49 2.17
N LEU A 95 -12.76 -6.50 1.27
CA LEU A 95 -13.64 -5.34 1.46
C LEU A 95 -15.12 -5.73 1.55
N SER A 96 -15.55 -6.80 0.87
CA SER A 96 -16.93 -7.27 0.91
C SER A 96 -17.33 -7.92 2.23
N ALA A 97 -16.35 -8.30 3.06
CA ALA A 97 -16.59 -8.92 4.38
C ALA A 97 -16.62 -7.89 5.52
N LEU A 98 -16.39 -6.61 5.23
CA LEU A 98 -16.47 -5.55 6.23
C LEU A 98 -17.92 -5.34 6.69
N PRO A 99 -18.14 -5.03 7.98
CA PRO A 99 -19.42 -4.51 8.46
C PRO A 99 -19.88 -3.31 7.62
N VAL A 100 -21.18 -3.24 7.31
CA VAL A 100 -21.74 -2.22 6.40
C VAL A 100 -21.40 -0.80 6.84
N ASP A 101 -21.50 -0.50 8.14
CA ASP A 101 -21.21 0.84 8.66
C ASP A 101 -19.72 1.18 8.53
N GLN A 102 -18.84 0.22 8.83
CA GLN A 102 -17.39 0.40 8.65
C GLN A 102 -17.03 0.59 7.17
N ALA A 103 -17.64 -0.17 6.26
CA ALA A 103 -17.41 -0.01 4.83
C ALA A 103 -17.88 1.36 4.30
N LYS A 104 -19.01 1.88 4.81
CA LYS A 104 -19.51 3.23 4.46
C LYS A 104 -18.57 4.32 4.96
N GLU A 105 -18.12 4.23 6.21
CA GLU A 105 -17.16 5.17 6.78
C GLU A 105 -15.85 5.15 5.99
N LEU A 106 -15.28 3.96 5.78
CA LEU A 106 -14.05 3.77 5.04
C LEU A 106 -14.15 4.27 3.60
N ARG A 107 -15.30 4.06 2.95
CA ARG A 107 -15.58 4.62 1.63
C ARG A 107 -15.54 6.15 1.64
N GLY A 108 -16.26 6.79 2.57
CA GLY A 108 -16.32 8.24 2.65
C GLY A 108 -14.93 8.85 2.87
N TRP A 109 -14.18 8.25 3.79
CA TRP A 109 -12.79 8.62 4.03
C TRP A 109 -11.90 8.44 2.79
N PHE A 110 -12.02 7.30 2.09
CA PHE A 110 -11.21 6.99 0.91
C PHE A 110 -11.51 7.94 -0.27
N GLU A 111 -12.78 8.26 -0.52
CA GLU A 111 -13.20 9.21 -1.56
C GLU A 111 -12.71 10.63 -1.30
N HIS A 112 -12.67 11.05 -0.03
CA HIS A 112 -12.15 12.35 0.37
C HIS A 112 -10.62 12.41 0.27
N THR A 113 -9.94 11.36 0.72
CA THR A 113 -8.48 11.30 0.83
C THR A 113 -7.79 11.14 -0.53
N PHE A 114 -8.36 10.32 -1.42
CA PHE A 114 -7.78 10.02 -2.72
C PHE A 114 -8.71 10.54 -3.84
N PRO A 115 -8.57 11.82 -4.25
CA PRO A 115 -9.43 12.40 -5.27
C PRO A 115 -9.22 11.69 -6.61
N ARG A 116 -10.26 11.66 -7.46
CA ARG A 116 -10.27 10.89 -8.72
C ARG A 116 -9.04 11.09 -9.60
N ARG A 117 -8.51 12.32 -9.67
CA ARG A 117 -7.35 12.69 -10.51
C ARG A 117 -6.01 12.14 -10.00
N GLU A 118 -5.94 11.74 -8.74
CA GLU A 118 -4.73 11.25 -8.07
C GLU A 118 -4.77 9.74 -7.84
N ARG A 119 -5.90 9.08 -8.17
CA ARG A 119 -6.09 7.66 -7.92
C ARG A 119 -5.38 6.77 -8.93
N MET A 120 -4.74 5.73 -8.43
CA MET A 120 -4.20 4.63 -9.25
C MET A 120 -5.33 3.65 -9.65
N PRO A 121 -5.14 2.84 -10.71
CA PRO A 121 -6.12 1.83 -11.11
C PRO A 121 -6.51 0.84 -9.99
N CYS A 122 -5.58 0.50 -9.07
CA CYS A 122 -5.89 -0.33 -7.90
C CYS A 122 -6.85 0.37 -6.94
N GLN A 123 -6.71 1.69 -6.73
CA GLN A 123 -7.56 2.48 -5.84
C GLN A 123 -8.97 2.68 -6.41
N ASP A 124 -9.10 2.77 -7.74
CA ASP A 124 -10.41 2.71 -8.38
C ASP A 124 -11.12 1.38 -8.08
N LYS A 125 -10.39 0.25 -8.10
CA LYS A 125 -10.93 -1.06 -7.75
C LYS A 125 -11.28 -1.17 -6.26
N VAL A 126 -10.44 -0.65 -5.36
CA VAL A 126 -10.75 -0.55 -3.91
C VAL A 126 -12.05 0.19 -3.69
N LEU A 127 -12.21 1.37 -4.31
CA LEU A 127 -13.43 2.15 -4.15
C LEU A 127 -14.65 1.45 -4.75
N ALA A 128 -14.49 0.80 -5.91
CA ALA A 128 -15.56 0.03 -6.53
C ALA A 128 -16.01 -1.16 -5.65
N ALA A 129 -15.08 -1.81 -4.95
CA ALA A 129 -15.38 -2.89 -4.01
C ALA A 129 -16.12 -2.37 -2.77
N LEU A 130 -15.65 -1.26 -2.17
CA LEU A 130 -16.35 -0.60 -1.04
C LEU A 130 -17.80 -0.20 -1.39
N LYS A 131 -18.03 0.27 -2.62
CA LYS A 131 -19.38 0.63 -3.11
C LYS A 131 -20.35 -0.54 -3.25
N LYS A 132 -19.85 -1.78 -3.28
CA LYS A 132 -20.67 -2.99 -3.41
C LYS A 132 -21.16 -3.53 -2.07
N VAL A 133 -20.60 -3.09 -0.95
CA VAL A 133 -21.05 -3.47 0.39
C VAL A 133 -22.41 -2.82 0.65
N LYS A 134 -23.42 -3.61 1.03
CA LYS A 134 -24.81 -3.18 1.24
C LYS A 134 -25.34 -3.68 2.56
#